data_AF-A0A0J8ILA4-F1
#
_entry.id   AF-A0A0J8ILA4-F1
#
_cell.length_a   1.000
_cell.length_b   1.000
_cell.length_c   1.000
_cell.angle_alpha   90.00
_cell.angle_beta   90.00
_cell.angle_gamma   90.00
#
_symmetry.space_group_name_H-M   'P 1'
#
loop_
_entity.id
_entity.type
_entity.pdbx_description
1 polymer ?
#
loop_
_entity_poly.entity_id
_entity_poly.type
_entity_poly.pdbx_seq_one_letter_code
_entity_poly.pdbx_strand_id
1 'polypeptide(L)' 'MDLADEVHPEKSEAVDLLGKIANANTRHQVFSCEGEVLAFMWRLETDDEVSHLDINNLRVVFSMASEKRLHELAVPKG' A
#
# COMPACT_ATOMS: atom_id res chain seq x y z
N MET A 1 -7.66 27.10 17.32
CA MET A 1 -6.67 26.02 17.51
C MET A 1 -6.54 25.39 16.14
N ASP A 2 -5.50 25.77 15.41
CA ASP A 2 -5.24 25.27 14.07
C ASP A 2 -4.92 23.78 14.19
N LEU A 3 -5.86 22.94 13.75
CA LEU A 3 -5.62 21.54 13.41
C LEU A 3 -4.84 21.57 12.09
N ALA A 4 -3.57 21.96 12.16
CA ALA A 4 -2.65 21.67 11.07
C ALA A 4 -2.64 20.14 10.95
N ASP A 5 -3.16 19.64 9.85
CA ASP A 5 -3.10 18.23 9.44
C ASP A 5 -1.70 17.70 9.75
N GLU A 6 -1.55 16.94 10.84
CA GLU A 6 -0.36 16.14 11.07
C GLU A 6 -0.33 15.10 9.95
N VAL A 7 0.44 15.42 8.91
CA VAL A 7 0.76 14.48 7.85
C VAL A 7 1.68 13.45 8.48
N HIS A 8 1.07 12.41 9.06
CA HIS A 8 1.78 11.23 9.54
C HIS A 8 2.57 10.64 8.35
N PRO A 9 3.91 10.57 8.42
CA PRO A 9 4.74 10.13 7.31
C PRO A 9 4.36 8.71 6.81
N GLU A 10 3.85 7.86 7.71
CA GLU A 10 3.33 6.52 7.42
C GLU A 10 2.09 6.58 6.50
N LYS A 11 1.22 7.57 6.70
CA LYS A 11 0.04 7.80 5.85
C LYS A 11 0.47 8.23 4.45
N SER A 12 1.50 9.07 4.34
CA SER A 12 2.04 9.49 3.05
C SER A 12 2.64 8.31 2.30
N GLU A 13 3.46 7.49 2.98
CA GLU A 13 4.09 6.32 2.37
C GLU A 13 3.06 5.25 1.95
N ALA A 14 2.05 5.00 2.78
CA ALA A 14 0.98 4.07 2.42
C ALA A 14 0.23 4.50 1.15
N VAL A 15 -0.08 5.80 1.03
CA VAL A 15 -0.72 6.37 -0.16
C VAL A 15 0.18 6.27 -1.39
N ASP A 16 1.48 6.54 -1.26
CA ASP A 16 2.44 6.43 -2.35
C ASP A 16 2.55 4.99 -2.86
N LEU A 17 2.61 4.00 -1.96
CA LEU A 17 2.64 2.59 -2.31
C LEU A 17 1.36 2.15 -3.02
N LEU A 18 0.18 2.60 -2.56
CA LEU A 18 -1.08 2.35 -3.25
C LEU A 18 -1.11 3.00 -4.64
N GLY A 19 -0.56 4.20 -4.76
CA GLY A 19 -0.39 4.88 -6.04
C GLY A 19 0.52 4.10 -7.01
N LYS A 20 1.63 3.55 -6.53
CA LYS A 20 2.53 2.71 -7.33
C LYS A 20 1.82 1.45 -7.83
N ILE A 21 1.08 0.75 -6.97
CA ILE A 21 0.31 -0.45 -7.34
C ILE A 21 -0.75 -0.08 -8.38
N ALA A 22 -1.57 0.94 -8.12
CA ALA A 22 -2.65 1.34 -9.02
C ALA A 22 -2.15 1.72 -10.43
N ASN A 23 -0.97 2.34 -10.51
CA ASN A 23 -0.38 2.80 -11.77
C ASN A 23 0.58 1.78 -12.43
N ALA A 24 0.79 0.61 -11.84
CA ALA A 24 1.68 -0.41 -12.41
C ALA A 24 1.16 -0.89 -13.78
N ASN A 25 2.01 -0.89 -14.80
CA ASN A 25 1.64 -1.24 -16.19
C ASN A 25 1.89 -2.72 -16.52
N THR A 26 2.54 -3.45 -15.63
CA THR A 26 2.89 -4.86 -15.82
C THR A 26 2.69 -5.63 -14.53
N ARG A 27 2.42 -6.94 -14.65
CA ARG A 27 2.33 -7.81 -13.47
C ARG A 27 3.64 -7.81 -12.67
N HIS A 28 4.78 -7.74 -13.37
CA HIS A 28 6.09 -7.64 -12.73
C HIS A 28 6.20 -6.42 -11.82
N GLN A 29 5.74 -5.24 -12.27
CA GLN A 29 5.73 -4.02 -11.44
C GLN A 29 4.84 -4.16 -10.21
N VAL A 30 3.68 -4.84 -10.31
CA VAL A 30 2.83 -5.11 -9.15
C VAL A 30 3.57 -6.00 -8.14
N PHE A 31 4.21 -7.09 -8.60
CA PHE A 31 5.01 -7.95 -7.73
C PHE A 31 6.22 -7.24 -7.11
N SER A 32 6.86 -6.31 -7.83
CA SER A 32 7.92 -5.48 -7.25
C SER A 32 7.41 -4.61 -6.10
N CYS A 33 6.17 -4.10 -6.18
CA CYS A 33 5.57 -3.32 -5.11
C CYS A 33 5.29 -4.16 -3.85
N GLU A 34 5.07 -5.46 -3.97
CA GLU A 34 4.84 -6.34 -2.79
C GLU A 34 6.05 -6.34 -1.84
N GLY A 35 7.27 -6.30 -2.38
CA GLY A 35 8.48 -6.18 -1.57
C GLY A 35 8.54 -4.86 -0.79
N GLU A 36 8.17 -3.75 -1.42
CA GLU A 36 8.11 -2.43 -0.77
C GLU A 36 7.02 -2.39 0.30
N VAL A 37 5.84 -2.98 0.03
CA VAL A 37 4.75 -3.11 1.01
C VAL A 37 5.17 -3.94 2.21
N LEU A 38 5.85 -5.08 2.01
CA LEU A 38 6.34 -5.91 3.12
C LEU A 38 7.36 -5.14 3.98
N ALA A 39 8.28 -4.41 3.33
CA ALA A 39 9.24 -3.58 4.05
C ALA A 39 8.56 -2.46 4.85
N PHE A 40 7.50 -1.85 4.30
CA PHE A 40 6.68 -0.87 5.01
C PHE A 40 5.94 -1.49 6.20
N MET A 41 5.27 -2.64 6.02
CA MET A 41 4.58 -3.36 7.10
C MET A 41 5.53 -3.73 8.24
N TRP A 42 6.73 -4.22 7.93
CA TRP A 42 7.71 -4.54 8.97
C TRP A 42 8.14 -3.33 9.79
N ARG A 43 8.28 -2.15 9.17
CA ARG A 43 8.59 -0.93 9.92
C ARG A 43 7.44 -0.53 10.84
N LEU A 44 6.20 -0.62 10.37
CA LEU A 44 5.03 -0.35 11.21
C LEU A 44 4.91 -1.33 12.37
N GLU A 45 5.24 -2.61 12.17
CA GLU A 45 5.22 -3.61 13.25
C GLU A 45 6.29 -3.36 14.33
N THR A 46 7.34 -2.60 14.01
CA THR A 46 8.37 -2.19 14.98
C THR A 46 8.09 -0.82 15.62
N ASP A 47 7.00 -0.16 15.22
CA ASP A 47 6.57 1.12 15.73
C ASP A 47 5.42 0.94 16.72
N ASP A 48 5.68 1.24 18.00
CA ASP A 48 4.69 1.10 19.08
C ASP A 48 3.55 2.12 18.98
N GLU A 49 3.66 3.16 18.14
CA GLU A 49 2.62 4.17 17.93
C GLU A 49 1.50 3.70 16.99
N VAL A 50 1.74 2.66 16.20
CA VAL A 50 0.77 2.16 15.21
C VAL A 50 0.04 0.94 15.76
N SER A 51 -1.29 1.01 15.79
CA SER A 51 -2.07 -0.13 16.31
C SER A 51 -1.96 -1.35 15.39
N HIS A 52 -1.87 -2.54 15.98
CA HIS A 52 -1.91 -3.81 15.22
C HIS A 52 -3.15 -3.94 14.34
N LEU A 53 -4.28 -3.35 14.75
CA LEU A 53 -5.50 -3.32 13.95
C LEU A 53 -5.30 -2.52 12.65
N ASP A 54 -4.64 -1.36 12.74
CA ASP A 54 -4.36 -0.53 11.57
C ASP A 54 -3.38 -1.20 10.62
N ILE A 55 -2.34 -1.85 11.15
CA ILE A 55 -1.40 -2.66 10.35
C ILE A 55 -2.15 -3.76 9.60
N ASN A 56 -3.04 -4.49 10.27
CA ASN A 56 -3.84 -5.54 9.63
C ASN A 56 -4.82 -4.99 8.59
N ASN A 57 -5.43 -3.84 8.85
CA ASN A 57 -6.28 -3.16 7.87
C ASN A 57 -5.48 -2.75 6.64
N LEU A 58 -4.28 -2.19 6.82
CA LEU A 58 -3.39 -1.84 5.71
C LEU A 58 -3.00 -3.06 4.89
N ARG A 59 -2.69 -4.20 5.53
CA ARG A 59 -2.42 -5.47 4.82
C ARG A 59 -3.56 -5.87 3.88
N VAL A 60 -4.80 -5.80 4.36
CA VAL A 60 -5.98 -6.09 3.53
C VAL A 60 -6.08 -5.12 2.36
N VAL A 61 -5.92 -3.82 2.61
CA VAL A 61 -5.99 -2.78 1.57
C VAL A 61 -4.93 -3.00 0.49
N PHE A 62 -3.69 -3.32 0.86
CA PHE A 62 -2.62 -3.62 -0.10
C PHE A 62 -2.89 -4.90 -0.89
N SER A 63 -3.37 -5.98 -0.25
CA SER A 63 -3.73 -7.23 -0.94
C SER A 63 -4.81 -6.97 -1.99
N MET A 64 -5.88 -6.28 -1.61
CA MET A 64 -6.98 -5.95 -2.51
C MET A 64 -6.53 -5.06 -3.68
N ALA A 65 -5.64 -4.09 -3.42
CA ALA A 65 -5.10 -3.23 -4.47
C ALA A 65 -4.27 -4.02 -5.49
N SER A 66 -3.39 -4.91 -5.01
CA SER A 66 -2.58 -5.78 -5.88
C SER A 66 -3.44 -6.75 -6.68
N GLU A 67 -4.38 -7.44 -6.03
CA GLU A 67 -5.32 -8.38 -6.68
C GLU A 67 -6.12 -7.69 -7.79
N LYS A 68 -6.71 -6.53 -7.47
CA LYS A 68 -7.45 -5.73 -8.45
C LYS A 68 -6.57 -5.37 -9.64
N ARG A 69 -5.34 -4.90 -9.40
CA ARG A 69 -4.48 -4.48 -10.50
C ARG A 69 -4.02 -5.65 -11.36
N LEU A 70 -3.66 -6.78 -10.74
CA LEU A 70 -3.30 -7.99 -11.47
C LEU A 70 -4.45 -8.48 -12.34
N HIS A 71 -5.69 -8.40 -11.84
CA HIS A 71 -6.89 -8.71 -12.63
C HIS A 71 -7.04 -7.76 -13.82
N GLU A 72 -6.95 -6.44 -13.61
CA GLU A 72 -7.00 -5.44 -14.70
C GLU A 72 -5.93 -5.66 -15.78
N LEU A 73 -4.73 -6.11 -15.39
CA LEU A 73 -3.63 -6.42 -16.30
C LEU A 73 -3.77 -7.80 -16.99
N ALA A 74 -4.64 -8.67 -16.48
CA ALA A 74 -4.90 -9.99 -17.05
C ALA A 74 -5.97 -9.97 -18.14
N VAL A 75 -6.91 -9.02 -18.06
CA VAL A 75 -7.99 -8.89 -19.03
C VAL A 75 -7.45 -8.18 -20.28
N PRO A 76 -7.54 -8.80 -21.48
CA PRO A 76 -7.20 -8.13 -22.73
C PRO A 76 -8.06 -6.88 -22.89
N LYS A 77 -7.43 -5.74 -23.18
CA LYS A 77 -8.17 -4.55 -23.62
C LYS A 77 -8.67 -4.84 -25.04
N GLY A 78 -9.93 -5.22 -25.15
CA GLY A 78 -10.65 -5.39 -26.42
C GLY A 78 -10.84 -4.07 -27.16
#